data_AF-A0A957KBU1-F1
#
_entry.id   AF-A0A957KBU1-F1
#
_cell.length_a   1.000
_cell.length_b   1.000
_cell.length_c   1.000
_cell.angle_alpha   90.00
_cell.angle_beta   90.00
_cell.angle_gamma   90.00
#
_symmetry.space_group_name_H-M   'P 1'
#
loop_
_entity.id
_entity.type
_entity.pdbx_description
1 polymer ?
#
loop_
_entity_poly.entity_id
_entity_poly.type
_entity_poly.pdbx_seq_one_letter_code
_entity_poly.pdbx_strand_id
1 'polypeptide(L)'
;MSNDFVCPQCRGPLQAATPETCYCPVDQLSFARLDGIWRFLPPARANQFAPFIADYEAIRAAEGRGAESADYYRQLPAVDLTGRHS
;
A
#
# COMPACT_ATOMS: atom_id res chain seq x y z
N MET A 1 -8.10 -13.35 18.82
CA MET A 1 -8.48 -12.25 17.92
C MET A 1 -8.78 -12.86 16.57
N SER A 2 -10.05 -12.96 16.18
CA SER A 2 -10.41 -13.44 14.85
C SER A 2 -10.13 -12.34 13.85
N ASN A 3 -9.33 -12.65 12.83
CA ASN A 3 -8.90 -11.72 11.81
C ASN A 3 -9.64 -12.09 10.52
N ASP A 4 -10.65 -11.31 10.14
CA ASP A 4 -11.52 -11.60 8.99
C ASP A 4 -10.86 -11.18 7.66
N PHE A 5 -9.60 -11.58 7.45
CA PHE A 5 -8.90 -11.31 6.19
C PHE A 5 -8.83 -12.53 5.29
N VAL A 6 -8.83 -12.25 4.00
CA VAL A 6 -8.74 -13.25 2.94
C VAL A 6 -7.51 -13.02 2.09
N CYS A 7 -6.94 -14.11 1.57
CA CYS A 7 -5.80 -14.04 0.67
C CYS A 7 -6.22 -13.34 -0.63
N PRO A 8 -5.49 -12.32 -1.12
CA PRO A 8 -5.82 -11.66 -2.38
C PRO A 8 -5.66 -12.57 -3.61
N GLN A 9 -5.00 -13.72 -3.47
CA GLN A 9 -4.77 -14.69 -4.54
C GLN A 9 -5.88 -15.75 -4.56
N CYS A 10 -5.96 -16.66 -3.59
CA CYS A 10 -6.97 -17.71 -3.55
C CYS A 10 -8.33 -17.31 -2.94
N ARG A 11 -8.45 -16.14 -2.29
CA ARG A 11 -9.62 -15.70 -1.52
C ARG A 11 -9.97 -16.56 -0.29
N GLY A 12 -9.12 -17.53 0.06
CA GLY A 12 -9.24 -18.30 1.28
C GLY A 12 -8.87 -17.48 2.53
N PRO A 13 -9.24 -17.94 3.74
CA PRO A 13 -8.97 -17.22 4.98
C PRO A 13 -7.46 -17.13 5.25
N LEU A 14 -7.03 -15.98 5.78
CA LEU A 14 -5.67 -15.78 6.27
C LEU A 14 -5.57 -16.15 7.75
N GLN A 15 -4.48 -16.81 8.11
CA GLN A 15 -4.18 -17.17 9.49
C GLN A 15 -3.31 -16.08 10.10
N ALA A 16 -3.67 -15.59 11.30
CA ALA A 16 -2.79 -14.69 12.04
C ALA A 16 -1.53 -15.47 12.50
N ALA A 17 -0.35 -15.03 12.07
CA ALA A 17 0.93 -15.61 12.48
C ALA A 17 1.54 -14.83 13.65
N THR A 18 1.47 -13.50 13.60
CA THR A 18 1.78 -12.58 14.70
C THR A 18 0.77 -11.41 14.68
N PRO A 19 0.78 -10.48 15.66
CA PRO A 19 -0.06 -9.28 15.58
C PRO A 19 0.18 -8.43 14.32
N GLU A 20 1.37 -8.53 13.72
CA GLU A 20 1.80 -7.74 12.56
C GLU A 20 2.01 -8.60 11.30
N THR A 21 1.66 -9.90 11.33
CA THR A 21 1.79 -10.78 10.16
C THR A 21 0.65 -11.78 10.06
N CYS A 22 0.22 -12.05 8.84
CA CYS A 22 -0.71 -13.13 8.55
C CYS A 22 -0.26 -13.93 7.34
N TYR A 23 -0.70 -15.17 7.27
CA TYR A 23 -0.20 -16.17 6.34
C TYR A 23 -1.35 -16.90 5.63
N CYS A 24 -1.19 -17.14 4.34
CA CYS A 24 -2.07 -18.01 3.58
C CYS A 24 -1.42 -19.40 3.45
N PRO A 25 -2.03 -20.47 3.99
CA PRO A 25 -1.49 -21.82 3.86
C PRO A 25 -1.64 -22.41 2.45
N VAL A 26 -2.59 -21.92 1.64
CA VAL A 26 -2.86 -22.41 0.29
C VAL A 26 -1.82 -21.87 -0.69
N ASP A 27 -1.66 -20.54 -0.73
CA ASP A 27 -0.72 -19.88 -1.64
C ASP A 27 0.70 -19.74 -1.06
N GLN A 28 0.87 -20.08 0.22
CA GLN A 28 2.13 -19.94 0.97
C GLN A 28 2.67 -18.50 0.98
N LEU A 29 1.77 -17.53 1.10
CA LEU A 29 2.08 -16.10 1.09
C LEU A 29 1.97 -15.51 2.50
N SER A 30 2.96 -14.71 2.88
CA SER A 30 2.96 -13.91 4.11
C SER A 30 2.70 -12.45 3.80
N PHE A 31 1.84 -11.82 4.59
CA PHE A 31 1.51 -10.41 4.49
C PHE A 31 1.81 -9.72 5.82
N ALA A 32 2.55 -8.62 5.76
CA ALA A 32 2.90 -7.81 6.92
C ALA A 32 1.92 -6.66 7.11
N ARG A 33 1.75 -6.25 8.37
CA ARG A 33 1.17 -4.98 8.76
C ARG A 33 2.30 -4.01 9.06
N LEU A 34 2.35 -2.93 8.29
CA LEU A 34 3.38 -1.89 8.41
C LEU A 34 2.67 -0.56 8.64
N ASP A 35 3.08 0.17 9.67
CA ASP A 35 2.45 1.43 10.09
C ASP A 35 0.93 1.30 10.29
N GLY A 36 0.51 0.16 10.84
CA GLY A 36 -0.91 -0.14 11.08
C GLY A 36 -1.69 -0.61 9.84
N ILE A 37 -1.07 -0.65 8.66
CA ILE A 37 -1.73 -1.00 7.38
C ILE A 37 -1.26 -2.37 6.88
N TRP A 38 -2.21 -3.27 6.61
CA TRP A 38 -1.93 -4.57 6.01
C TRP A 38 -1.54 -4.45 4.53
N ARG A 39 -0.42 -5.06 4.16
CA ARG A 39 0.09 -5.09 2.78
C ARG A 39 -0.42 -6.32 2.04
N PHE A 40 -1.71 -6.36 1.71
CA PHE A 40 -2.32 -7.44 0.91
C PHE A 40 -2.05 -7.31 -0.60
N LEU A 41 -0.80 -7.05 -0.96
CA LEU A 41 -0.33 -7.01 -2.34
C LEU A 41 0.68 -8.15 -2.53
N PRO A 42 0.35 -9.20 -3.31
CA PRO A 42 1.31 -10.26 -3.62
C PRO A 42 2.57 -9.72 -4.30
N PRO A 43 3.77 -10.26 -4.01
CA PRO A 43 5.02 -9.81 -4.62
C PRO A 43 4.98 -9.81 -6.16
N ALA A 44 4.40 -10.84 -6.77
CA ALA A 44 4.25 -10.93 -8.22
C ALA A 44 3.47 -9.74 -8.81
N ARG A 45 2.43 -9.26 -8.09
CA ARG A 45 1.60 -8.14 -8.52
C ARG A 45 2.28 -6.80 -8.27
N ALA A 46 3.06 -6.67 -7.19
CA ALA A 46 3.93 -5.51 -6.98
C ALA A 46 4.94 -5.37 -8.13
N ASN A 47 5.59 -6.48 -8.51
CA ASN A 47 6.53 -6.50 -9.63
C ASN A 47 5.86 -6.15 -10.97
N GLN A 48 4.64 -6.62 -11.19
CA GLN A 48 3.87 -6.28 -12.40
C GLN A 48 3.61 -4.78 -12.51
N PHE A 49 3.34 -4.09 -11.39
CA PHE A 49 3.05 -2.65 -11.40
C PHE A 49 4.28 -1.77 -11.28
N ALA A 50 5.46 -2.32 -10.93
CA ALA A 50 6.66 -1.52 -10.70
C ALA A 50 7.04 -0.59 -11.87
N PRO A 51 7.01 -1.02 -13.16
CA PRO A 51 7.29 -0.12 -14.27
C PRO A 51 6.26 1.01 -14.38
N PHE A 52 4.98 0.68 -14.22
CA PHE A 52 3.90 1.66 -14.28
C PHE A 52 4.00 2.71 -13.16
N ILE A 53 4.34 2.28 -11.94
CA ILE A 53 4.53 3.19 -10.80
C ILE A 53 5.67 4.15 -11.08
N ALA A 54 6.81 3.65 -11.58
CA ALA A 54 7.96 4.49 -11.91
C ALA A 54 7.62 5.56 -12.96
N ASP A 55 6.92 5.18 -14.05
CA ASP A 55 6.49 6.12 -15.08
C ASP A 55 5.49 7.14 -14.52
N TYR A 56 4.52 6.68 -13.73
CA TYR A 56 3.51 7.54 -13.12
C TYR A 56 4.14 8.60 -12.19
N GLU A 57 5.07 8.17 -11.33
CA GLU A 57 5.78 9.06 -10.41
C GLU A 57 6.63 10.08 -11.16
N ALA A 58 7.35 9.66 -12.20
CA ALA A 58 8.16 10.56 -13.03
C ALA A 58 7.31 11.65 -13.71
N ILE A 59 6.16 11.27 -14.30
CA ILE A 59 5.23 12.21 -14.94
C ILE A 59 4.66 13.17 -13.89
N ARG A 60 4.22 12.67 -12.73
CA ARG A 60 3.65 13.51 -11.67
C ARG A 60 4.66 14.50 -11.13
N ALA A 61 5.89 14.07 -10.88
CA ALA A 61 6.97 14.94 -10.47
C ALA A 61 7.25 16.04 -11.53
N ALA A 62 7.28 15.70 -12.83
CA ALA A 62 7.48 16.66 -13.91
C ALA A 62 6.32 17.67 -14.04
N GLU A 63 5.09 17.26 -13.75
CA GLU A 63 3.91 18.16 -13.65
C GLU A 63 3.93 19.01 -12.36
N GLY A 64 4.90 18.79 -11.48
CA GLY A 64 4.96 19.38 -10.14
C GLY A 64 3.86 18.87 -9.21
N ARG A 65 3.20 17.76 -9.52
CA ARG A 65 2.10 17.19 -8.72
C ARG A 65 2.63 16.09 -7.79
N GLY A 66 2.25 16.17 -6.52
CA GLY A 66 2.68 15.23 -5.47
C GLY A 66 3.83 15.78 -4.62
N ALA A 67 4.22 15.03 -3.60
CA ALA A 67 5.33 15.34 -2.70
C ALA A 67 5.97 14.04 -2.22
N GLU A 68 7.24 14.09 -1.81
CA GLU A 68 7.92 12.92 -1.22
C GLU A 68 7.50 12.67 0.24
N SER A 69 6.98 13.69 0.94
CA SER A 69 6.64 13.57 2.35
C SER A 69 5.23 13.02 2.58
N ALA A 70 5.12 12.04 3.49
CA ALA A 70 3.81 11.54 3.92
C ALA A 70 2.97 12.64 4.60
N ASP A 71 3.63 13.59 5.28
CA ASP A 71 2.98 14.69 5.99
C ASP A 71 2.25 15.65 5.06
N TYR A 72 2.73 15.81 3.82
CA TYR A 72 1.99 16.53 2.78
C TYR A 72 0.62 15.90 2.56
N TYR A 73 0.59 14.60 2.28
CA TYR A 73 -0.66 13.90 1.97
C TYR A 73 -1.61 13.82 3.17
N ARG A 74 -1.09 13.67 4.39
CA ARG A 74 -1.91 13.62 5.62
C ARG A 74 -2.64 14.92 5.94
N GLN A 75 -2.14 16.05 5.44
CA GLN A 75 -2.75 17.37 5.68
C GLN A 75 -3.82 17.73 4.63
N LEU A 76 -3.86 17.03 3.50
CA LEU A 76 -4.88 17.24 2.48
C LEU A 76 -6.25 16.73 2.96
N PRO A 77 -7.36 17.37 2.54
CA PRO A 77 -7.40 18.60 1.74
C PRO A 77 -7.35 19.88 2.61
N ALA A 78 -7.19 19.76 3.93
CA ALA A 78 -7.40 20.86 4.87
C ALA A 78 -6.33 21.96 4.79
N VAL A 79 -5.08 21.61 4.50
CA VAL A 79 -3.97 22.57 4.38
C VAL A 79 -3.26 22.35 3.05
N ASP A 80 -3.16 23.40 2.23
CA ASP A 80 -2.33 23.39 1.03
C ASP A 80 -0.90 23.85 1.35
N LEU A 81 -0.01 22.88 1.55
CA LEU A 81 1.42 23.15 1.75
C LEU A 81 2.15 23.60 0.46
N THR A 82 1.50 23.50 -0.71
CA THR A 82 2.10 23.94 -1.98
C THR A 82 1.86 25.42 -2.27
N GLY A 83 0.86 26.05 -1.63
CA GLY A 83 0.43 27.42 -1.89
C GLY A 83 -0.17 27.65 -3.29
N ARG A 84 -0.58 26.59 -3.99
CA ARG A 84 -1.12 26.66 -5.37
C ARG A 84 -2.64 26.73 -5.42
N HIS A 85 -3.31 26.35 -4.35
CA HIS A 85 -4.76 26.18 -4.26
C HIS A 85 -5.38 27.04 -3.15
N SER A 86 -4.70 28.11 -2.73
CA SER A 86 -5.17 29.10 -1.75
C SER A 86 -6.31 29.98 -2.27
#